data_AF-A0A0M2LR15-F1
#
_entry.id   AF-A0A0M2LR15-F1
#
_cell.length_a   1.000
_cell.length_b   1.000
_cell.length_c   1.000
_cell.angle_alpha   90.00
_cell.angle_beta   90.00
_cell.angle_gamma   90.00
#
_symmetry.space_group_name_H-M   'P 1'
#
loop_
_entity.id
_entity.type
_entity.pdbx_description
1 polymer ?
#
loop_
_entity_poly.entity_id
_entity_poly.type
_entity_poly.pdbx_seq_one_letter_code
_entity_poly.pdbx_strand_id
1 'polypeptide(L)'
;MRERATHAYESALERAGETVETSKEGARDAAHKATDFIEGNPLGALAGGLALGAVVGALLPRSEREKKILAPVGKTVSAAAVAALAAAKEAGRGELEELGLTKDAARGQAKSLFQGVVKAASHAGTAAAEAGREQIKPAH
;
A
#
# COMPACT_ATOMS: atom_id res chain seq x y z
N MET A 1 7.33 29.94 -19.20
CA MET A 1 7.12 28.80 -18.27
C MET A 1 6.28 27.66 -18.87
N ARG A 2 5.29 27.94 -19.73
CA ARG A 2 4.47 26.90 -20.39
C ARG A 2 5.28 25.94 -21.27
N GLU A 3 6.25 26.44 -22.04
CA GLU A 3 7.05 25.63 -22.99
C GLU A 3 7.95 24.58 -22.34
N ARG A 4 8.48 24.85 -21.14
CA ARG A 4 9.29 23.87 -20.39
C ARG A 4 8.43 22.76 -19.78
N ALA A 5 7.16 23.04 -19.49
CA ALA A 5 6.23 22.05 -18.97
C ALA A 5 5.76 21.09 -20.08
N THR A 6 5.52 21.58 -21.30
CA THR A 6 5.16 20.74 -22.44
C THR A 6 6.30 19.81 -22.85
N HIS A 7 7.53 20.32 -22.96
CA HIS A 7 8.68 19.48 -23.31
C HIS A 7 9.00 18.41 -22.26
N ALA A 8 8.80 18.69 -20.97
CA ALA A 8 8.96 17.69 -19.91
C ALA A 8 7.87 16.61 -19.94
N TYR A 9 6.65 16.99 -20.33
CA TYR A 9 5.51 16.07 -20.43
C TYR A 9 5.61 15.17 -21.67
N GLU A 10 6.03 15.74 -22.80
CA GLU A 10 6.29 15.00 -24.04
C GLU A 10 7.44 14.02 -23.88
N SER A 11 8.57 14.45 -23.30
CA SER A 11 9.71 13.56 -23.05
C SER A 11 9.44 12.48 -22.00
N ALA A 12 8.47 12.68 -21.11
CA ALA A 12 7.98 11.67 -20.18
C ALA A 12 7.01 10.68 -20.86
N LEU A 13 6.12 11.17 -21.74
CA LEU A 13 5.22 10.33 -22.54
C LEU A 13 5.98 9.46 -23.53
N GLU A 14 7.02 10.00 -24.15
CA GLU A 14 7.87 9.32 -25.13
C GLU A 14 8.68 8.20 -24.46
N ARG A 15 9.26 8.47 -23.28
CA ARG A 15 9.91 7.44 -22.43
C ARG A 15 8.91 6.42 -21.88
N ALA A 16 7.70 6.84 -21.53
CA ALA A 16 6.66 5.91 -21.10
C ALA A 16 6.25 4.96 -22.24
N GLY A 17 6.14 5.46 -23.47
CA GLY A 17 5.77 4.65 -24.64
C GLY A 17 6.79 3.55 -24.97
N GLU A 18 8.08 3.88 -24.95
CA GLU A 18 9.16 2.94 -25.28
C GLU A 18 9.36 1.87 -24.19
N THR A 19 9.07 2.21 -22.92
CA THR A 19 9.18 1.27 -21.80
C THR A 19 7.96 0.35 -21.68
N VAL A 20 6.81 0.70 -22.27
CA VAL A 20 5.54 -0.05 -22.13
C VAL A 20 5.56 -1.41 -22.80
N GLU A 21 6.28 -1.60 -23.91
CA GLU A 21 6.38 -2.93 -24.55
C GLU A 21 7.21 -3.92 -23.71
N THR A 22 8.41 -3.53 -23.27
CA THR A 22 9.23 -4.35 -22.35
C THR A 22 8.54 -4.53 -20.99
N SER A 23 7.77 -3.53 -20.55
CA SER A 23 6.96 -3.63 -19.33
C SER A 23 5.78 -4.58 -19.48
N LYS A 24 5.23 -4.80 -20.69
CA LYS A 24 4.11 -5.73 -20.88
C LYS A 24 4.55 -7.18 -20.72
N GLU A 25 5.71 -7.56 -21.25
CA GLU A 25 6.27 -8.89 -21.03
C GLU A 25 6.67 -9.07 -19.56
N GLY A 26 7.38 -8.10 -18.98
CA GLY A 26 7.72 -8.15 -17.55
C GLY A 26 6.49 -8.17 -16.63
N ALA A 27 5.43 -7.44 -16.98
CA ALA A 27 4.17 -7.44 -16.23
C ALA A 27 3.39 -8.74 -16.39
N ARG A 28 3.42 -9.36 -17.57
CA ARG A 28 2.83 -10.69 -17.78
C ARG A 28 3.56 -11.75 -16.97
N ASP A 29 4.89 -11.76 -17.01
CA ASP A 29 5.70 -12.67 -16.21
C ASP A 29 5.52 -12.44 -14.71
N ALA A 30 5.43 -11.18 -14.28
CA ALA A 30 5.12 -10.84 -12.89
C ALA A 30 3.70 -11.25 -12.51
N ALA A 31 2.72 -11.11 -13.40
CA ALA A 31 1.34 -11.56 -13.19
C ALA A 31 1.28 -13.08 -13.06
N HIS A 32 1.98 -13.83 -13.92
CA HIS A 32 2.08 -15.28 -13.86
C HIS A 32 2.77 -15.75 -12.56
N LYS A 33 3.87 -15.11 -12.17
CA LYS A 33 4.53 -15.41 -10.89
C LYS A 33 3.67 -15.03 -9.69
N ALA A 34 2.89 -13.95 -9.80
CA ALA A 34 1.97 -13.55 -8.74
C ALA A 34 0.83 -14.57 -8.59
N THR A 35 0.27 -15.09 -9.68
CA THR A 35 -0.74 -16.16 -9.61
C THR A 35 -0.18 -17.41 -8.93
N ASP A 36 1.00 -17.87 -9.34
CA ASP A 36 1.65 -19.05 -8.73
C ASP A 36 1.95 -18.83 -7.24
N PHE A 37 2.36 -17.61 -6.87
CA PHE A 37 2.64 -17.25 -5.49
C PHE A 37 1.37 -17.07 -4.64
N ILE A 38 0.28 -16.56 -5.20
CA ILE A 38 -1.01 -16.42 -4.51
C ILE A 38 -1.58 -17.81 -4.20
N GLU A 39 -1.47 -18.75 -5.16
CA GLU A 39 -1.91 -20.13 -4.97
C GLU A 39 -1.07 -20.88 -3.93
N GLY A 40 0.26 -20.71 -3.97
CA GLY A 40 1.17 -21.37 -3.04
C GLY A 40 1.30 -20.71 -1.66
N ASN A 41 0.97 -19.42 -1.53
CA ASN A 41 1.15 -18.64 -0.31
C ASN A 41 0.17 -17.45 -0.19
N PRO A 42 -1.09 -17.69 0.21
CA PRO A 42 -2.10 -16.63 0.34
C PRO A 42 -1.74 -15.57 1.39
N LEU A 43 -1.03 -15.95 2.45
CA LEU A 43 -0.54 -15.00 3.45
C LEU A 43 0.56 -14.08 2.90
N GLY A 44 1.43 -14.63 2.06
CA GLY A 44 2.45 -13.89 1.34
C GLY A 44 1.83 -12.84 0.42
N ALA A 45 0.75 -13.18 -0.29
CA ALA A 45 0.02 -12.24 -1.14
C ALA A 45 -0.58 -11.07 -0.35
N LEU A 46 -1.21 -11.34 0.80
CA LEU A 46 -1.74 -10.30 1.69
C LEU A 46 -0.63 -9.39 2.23
N ALA A 47 0.47 -9.98 2.72
CA ALA A 47 1.62 -9.22 3.21
C ALA A 47 2.26 -8.38 2.10
N GLY A 48 2.42 -8.95 0.90
CA GLY A 48 2.95 -8.26 -0.28
C GLY A 48 2.07 -7.11 -0.73
N GLY A 49 0.76 -7.31 -0.77
CA GLY A 49 -0.21 -6.25 -1.09
C GLY A 49 -0.20 -5.10 -0.09
N LEU A 50 -0.12 -5.41 1.21
CA LEU A 50 0.00 -4.39 2.26
C LEU A 50 1.33 -3.64 2.19
N ALA A 51 2.45 -4.34 1.99
CA ALA A 51 3.76 -3.73 1.87
C ALA A 51 3.84 -2.81 0.65
N LEU A 52 3.40 -3.29 -0.52
CA LEU A 52 3.35 -2.50 -1.75
C LEU A 52 2.41 -1.29 -1.59
N GLY A 53 1.23 -1.50 -1.04
CA GLY A 53 0.26 -0.43 -0.76
C GLY A 53 0.81 0.63 0.19
N ALA A 54 1.57 0.23 1.22
CA ALA A 54 2.23 1.14 2.14
C ALA A 54 3.34 1.94 1.46
N VAL A 55 4.17 1.31 0.63
CA VAL A 55 5.23 1.99 -0.13
C VAL A 55 4.62 3.01 -1.09
N VAL A 56 3.64 2.60 -1.89
CA VAL A 56 2.94 3.49 -2.83
C VAL A 56 2.25 4.63 -2.07
N GLY A 57 1.52 4.31 -0.99
CA GLY A 57 0.83 5.30 -0.17
C GLY A 57 1.76 6.28 0.56
N ALA A 58 2.96 5.85 0.95
CA ALA A 58 3.96 6.70 1.58
C ALA A 58 4.72 7.57 0.56
N LEU A 59 4.95 7.06 -0.66
CA LEU A 59 5.63 7.78 -1.73
C LEU A 59 4.73 8.76 -2.47
N LEU A 60 3.41 8.57 -2.50
CA LEU A 60 2.45 9.54 -3.04
C LEU A 60 2.31 10.73 -2.06
N PRO A 61 2.94 11.88 -2.34
CA PRO A 61 2.85 13.04 -1.47
C PRO A 61 1.47 13.67 -1.67
N ARG A 62 0.65 13.76 -0.62
CA ARG A 62 -0.57 14.58 -0.68
C ARG A 62 -0.18 16.05 -0.83
N SER A 63 -0.12 16.56 -2.07
CA SER A 63 0.23 17.95 -2.31
C SER A 63 -0.95 18.87 -1.94
N GLU A 64 -0.69 19.94 -1.20
CA GLU A 64 -1.68 20.97 -0.84
C GLU A 64 -2.32 21.65 -2.08
N ARG A 65 -1.61 21.67 -3.21
CA ARG A 65 -2.14 22.15 -4.50
C ARG A 65 -3.09 21.13 -5.14
N GLU A 66 -2.85 19.83 -4.98
CA GLU A 66 -3.80 18.80 -5.40
C GLU A 66 -5.06 18.83 -4.54
N LYS A 67 -4.97 19.03 -3.22
CA LYS A 67 -6.18 19.15 -2.37
C LYS A 67 -7.12 20.29 -2.80
N LYS A 68 -6.58 21.40 -3.31
CA LYS A 68 -7.39 22.55 -3.78
C LYS A 68 -7.96 22.36 -5.19
N ILE A 69 -7.22 21.73 -6.10
CA ILE A 69 -7.62 21.58 -7.52
C ILE A 69 -8.34 20.25 -7.77
N LEU A 70 -7.87 19.17 -7.15
CA LEU A 70 -8.48 17.84 -7.18
C LEU A 70 -9.53 17.66 -6.06
N ALA A 71 -9.98 18.69 -5.34
CA ALA A 71 -11.02 18.53 -4.31
C ALA A 71 -12.23 17.66 -4.76
N PRO A 72 -12.80 17.83 -5.97
CA PRO A 72 -13.86 16.94 -6.46
C PRO A 72 -13.35 15.56 -6.91
N VAL A 73 -12.18 15.47 -7.56
CA VAL A 73 -11.61 14.21 -8.06
C VAL A 73 -11.09 13.32 -6.94
N GLY A 74 -10.45 13.90 -5.93
CA GLY A 74 -10.05 13.22 -4.71
C GLY A 74 -11.25 12.73 -3.90
N LYS A 75 -12.38 13.44 -3.93
CA LYS A 75 -13.64 12.95 -3.34
C LYS A 75 -14.19 11.74 -4.09
N THR A 76 -14.18 11.74 -5.42
CA THR A 76 -14.67 10.58 -6.21
C THR A 76 -13.75 9.37 -6.07
N VAL A 77 -12.43 9.57 -6.13
CA VAL A 77 -11.44 8.49 -5.89
C VAL A 77 -11.56 7.95 -4.47
N SER A 78 -11.70 8.81 -3.47
CA SER A 78 -11.91 8.37 -2.08
C SER A 78 -13.24 7.64 -1.91
N ALA A 79 -14.31 8.12 -2.55
CA ALA A 79 -15.61 7.45 -2.51
C ALA A 79 -15.55 6.07 -3.18
N ALA A 80 -14.87 5.97 -4.32
CA ALA A 80 -14.64 4.70 -5.02
C ALA A 80 -13.80 3.73 -4.16
N ALA A 81 -12.72 4.21 -3.53
CA ALA A 81 -11.91 3.41 -2.62
C ALA A 81 -12.71 2.92 -1.40
N VAL A 82 -13.53 3.79 -0.80
CA VAL A 82 -14.40 3.42 0.33
C VAL A 82 -15.47 2.43 -0.10
N ALA A 83 -16.08 2.61 -1.28
CA ALA A 83 -17.06 1.68 -1.82
C ALA A 83 -16.44 0.30 -2.12
N ALA A 84 -15.26 0.26 -2.74
CA ALA A 84 -14.53 -0.97 -2.99
C ALA A 84 -14.17 -1.69 -1.69
N LEU A 85 -13.70 -0.96 -0.68
CA LEU A 85 -13.40 -1.52 0.64
C LEU A 85 -14.66 -2.06 1.33
N ALA A 86 -15.78 -1.34 1.24
CA ALA A 86 -17.05 -1.79 1.78
C ALA A 86 -17.52 -3.08 1.11
N ALA A 87 -17.46 -3.15 -0.22
CA ALA A 87 -17.81 -4.34 -1.00
C ALA A 87 -16.91 -5.54 -0.64
N ALA A 88 -15.59 -5.33 -0.59
CA ALA A 88 -14.64 -6.39 -0.21
C ALA A 88 -14.90 -6.91 1.22
N LYS A 89 -15.21 -6.00 2.15
CA LYS A 89 -15.53 -6.36 3.54
C LYS A 89 -16.87 -7.08 3.66
N GLU A 90 -17.84 -6.76 2.81
CA GLU A 90 -19.13 -7.45 2.78
C GLU A 90 -18.98 -8.86 2.21
N ALA A 91 -18.32 -9.00 1.06
CA ALA A 91 -18.01 -10.31 0.47
C ALA A 91 -17.21 -11.18 1.44
N GLY A 92 -16.17 -10.63 2.06
CA GLY A 92 -15.36 -11.36 3.04
C GLY A 92 -16.15 -11.73 4.30
N ARG A 93 -17.18 -10.97 4.69
CA ARG A 93 -18.06 -11.36 5.80
C ARG A 93 -18.97 -12.52 5.44
N GLY A 94 -19.50 -12.54 4.21
CA GLY A 94 -20.29 -13.67 3.71
C GLY A 94 -19.49 -14.97 3.75
N GLU A 95 -18.27 -14.96 3.21
CA GLU A 95 -17.36 -16.13 3.23
C GLU A 95 -17.01 -16.58 4.65
N LEU A 96 -16.76 -15.63 5.57
CA LEU A 96 -16.49 -15.95 6.98
C LEU A 96 -17.69 -16.55 7.70
N GLU A 97 -18.91 -16.06 7.41
CA GLU A 97 -20.15 -16.61 7.96
C GLU A 97 -20.42 -18.03 7.43
N GLU A 98 -20.17 -18.28 6.14
CA GLU A 98 -20.28 -19.61 5.51
C GLU A 98 -19.29 -20.61 6.11
N LEU A 99 -18.09 -20.16 6.49
CA LEU A 99 -17.08 -20.98 7.17
C LEU A 99 -17.36 -21.15 8.68
N GLY A 100 -18.46 -20.61 9.21
CA GLY A 100 -18.82 -20.67 10.63
C GLY A 100 -17.89 -19.87 11.54
N LEU A 101 -17.07 -18.97 10.98
CA LEU A 101 -16.16 -18.11 11.73
C LEU A 101 -16.94 -16.93 12.31
N THR A 102 -17.16 -16.96 13.62
CA THR A 102 -17.86 -15.87 14.31
C THR A 102 -17.06 -14.57 14.21
N LYS A 103 -17.77 -13.49 13.89
CA LYS A 103 -17.24 -12.13 13.75
C LYS A 103 -16.44 -11.65 14.97
N ASP A 104 -16.82 -12.11 16.17
CA ASP A 104 -16.18 -11.74 17.42
C ASP A 104 -14.82 -12.43 17.61
N ALA A 105 -14.69 -13.70 17.26
CA ALA A 105 -13.42 -14.42 17.30
C ALA A 105 -12.42 -13.82 16.28
N ALA A 106 -12.88 -13.58 15.05
CA ALA A 106 -12.07 -12.94 14.00
C ALA A 106 -11.62 -11.53 14.42
N ARG A 107 -12.52 -10.72 15.01
CA ARG A 107 -12.19 -9.39 15.55
C ARG A 107 -11.18 -9.47 16.70
N GLY A 108 -11.32 -10.45 17.60
CA GLY A 108 -10.40 -10.68 18.71
C GLY A 108 -8.99 -11.00 18.22
N GLN A 109 -8.87 -11.91 17.26
CA GLN A 109 -7.59 -12.28 16.64
C GLN A 109 -6.98 -11.14 15.85
N ALA A 110 -7.77 -10.39 15.06
CA ALA A 110 -7.27 -9.20 14.38
C ALA A 110 -6.77 -8.13 15.37
N LYS A 111 -7.48 -7.93 16.49
CA LYS A 111 -7.09 -6.98 17.55
C LYS A 111 -5.80 -7.42 18.25
N SER A 112 -5.64 -8.70 18.57
CA SER A 112 -4.43 -9.21 19.22
C SER A 112 -3.22 -9.14 18.31
N LEU A 113 -3.37 -9.49 17.03
CA LEU A 113 -2.33 -9.34 16.02
C LEU A 113 -1.92 -7.87 15.86
N PHE A 114 -2.90 -6.97 15.74
CA PHE A 114 -2.64 -5.53 15.65
C PHE A 114 -1.90 -4.99 16.88
N GLN A 115 -2.35 -5.37 18.08
CA GLN A 115 -1.66 -5.00 19.32
C GLN A 115 -0.24 -5.58 19.39
N GLY A 116 -0.02 -6.80 18.90
CA GLY A 116 1.30 -7.41 18.79
C GLY A 116 2.21 -6.62 17.86
N VAL A 117 1.72 -6.22 16.68
CA VAL A 117 2.45 -5.37 15.73
C VAL A 117 2.76 -4.00 16.33
N VAL A 118 1.79 -3.34 16.97
CA VAL A 118 2.00 -2.03 17.61
C VAL A 118 3.03 -2.11 18.74
N LYS A 119 2.96 -3.15 19.58
CA LYS A 119 3.96 -3.37 20.64
C LYS A 119 5.34 -3.65 20.05
N ALA A 120 5.44 -4.54 19.06
CA ALA A 120 6.71 -4.85 18.40
C ALA A 120 7.33 -3.62 17.74
N ALA A 121 6.53 -2.83 17.02
CA ALA A 121 6.97 -1.57 16.41
C ALA A 121 7.38 -0.52 17.46
N SER A 122 6.68 -0.45 18.60
CA SER A 122 7.05 0.44 19.71
C SER A 122 8.36 0.03 20.38
N HIS A 123 8.56 -1.27 20.61
CA HIS A 123 9.81 -1.81 21.17
C HIS A 123 10.98 -1.63 20.20
N ALA A 124 10.80 -1.97 18.92
CA ALA A 124 11.82 -1.75 17.90
C ALA A 124 12.11 -0.25 17.68
N GLY A 125 11.08 0.60 17.70
CA GLY A 125 11.23 2.05 17.59
C GLY A 125 11.94 2.66 18.79
N THR A 126 11.69 2.15 20.00
CA THR A 126 12.37 2.58 21.23
C THR A 126 13.82 2.11 21.23
N ALA A 127 14.08 0.86 20.86
CA ALA A 127 15.44 0.32 20.74
C ALA A 127 16.26 1.04 19.65
N ALA A 128 15.64 1.35 18.50
CA ALA A 128 16.29 2.13 17.43
C ALA A 128 16.50 3.59 17.85
N ALA A 129 15.57 4.20 18.60
CA ALA A 129 15.72 5.54 19.13
C ALA A 129 16.79 5.62 20.24
N GLU A 130 16.91 4.60 21.09
CA GLU A 130 17.94 4.49 22.12
C GLU A 130 19.32 4.23 21.49
N ALA A 131 19.44 3.26 20.58
CA ALA A 131 20.68 3.01 19.84
C ALA A 131 21.10 4.21 18.97
N GLY A 132 20.13 4.94 18.42
CA GLY A 132 20.35 6.22 17.75
C GLY A 132 20.87 7.28 18.73
N ARG A 133 20.22 7.48 19.87
CA ARG A 133 20.66 8.44 20.90
C ARG A 133 22.04 8.12 21.48
N GLU A 134 22.41 6.85 21.57
CA GLU A 134 23.71 6.39 22.05
C GLU A 134 24.82 6.64 21.02
N GLN A 135 24.53 6.50 19.73
CA GLN A 135 25.43 6.90 18.63
C GLN A 135 25.55 8.43 18.45
N ILE A 136 24.56 9.22 18.88
CA ILE A 136 24.58 10.69 18.76
C ILE A 136 25.18 11.37 20.01
N LYS A 137 25.62 10.61 21.03
CA LYS A 137 26.38 11.17 22.16
C LYS A 137 27.87 11.15 21.79
N PRO A 138 28.47 12.27 21.32
CA PRO A 138 29.90 12.30 21.06
C PRO A 138 30.63 12.04 22.37
N ALA A 139 31.68 11.22 22.28
CA ALA A 139 32.67 11.07 23.34
C ALA A 139 33.17 12.46 23.76
N HIS A 140 32.90 12.82 25.02
CA HIS A 140 33.56 13.92 25.71
C HIS A 140 34.84 13.40 26.37
#